data_AF-K2N474-F1
#
_entry.id   AF-K2N474-F1
#
_cell.length_a   1.000
_cell.length_b   1.000
_cell.length_c   1.000
_cell.angle_alpha   90.00
_cell.angle_beta   90.00
_cell.angle_gamma   90.00
#
_symmetry.space_group_name_H-M   'P 1'
#
loop_
_entity.id
_entity.type
_entity.pdbx_description
1 polymer ?
#
loop_
_entity_poly.entity_id
_entity_poly.type
_entity_poly.pdbx_seq_one_letter_code
_entity_poly.pdbx_strand_id
1 'polypeptide(L)'
;MNSVWIRWPISVVFGILSGRLGFGIVGPFVLPLMGEDPQWTADMPGGYQGMLVLAVIVQLLLAIVIAVFLARIENIKRLIGWGCIVLGTILLLNVLSTALFSGLSLQDLVEADTRAKNDAATAFWFWVIAMAMPFVGSGLILYVVGILFLRSGRKAQP
;
A
#
# COMPACT_ATOMS: atom_id res chain seq x y z
N MET A 1 31.69 3.60 9.76
CA MET A 1 30.36 3.49 10.41
C MET A 1 29.81 2.10 10.16
N ASN A 2 29.41 1.37 11.21
CA ASN A 2 28.88 0.01 11.07
C ASN A 2 27.68 0.03 10.10
N SER A 3 27.78 -0.69 8.98
CA SER A 3 26.76 -0.69 7.93
C SER A 3 25.37 -1.08 8.47
N VAL A 4 25.33 -1.89 9.55
CA VAL A 4 24.12 -2.28 10.29
C VAL A 4 23.35 -1.08 10.86
N TRP A 5 24.05 -0.06 11.38
CA TRP A 5 23.42 1.12 12.00
C TRP A 5 22.71 2.04 11.01
N ILE A 6 23.04 1.96 9.72
CA ILE A 6 22.39 2.76 8.65
C ILE A 6 21.26 1.96 7.99
N ARG A 7 21.38 0.63 7.89
CA ARG A 7 20.36 -0.23 7.25
C ARG A 7 19.06 -0.32 8.04
N TRP A 8 19.16 -0.39 9.36
CA TRP A 8 18.01 -0.47 10.26
C TRP A 8 17.07 0.74 10.15
N PRO A 9 17.53 1.99 10.30
CA PRO A 9 16.63 3.15 10.18
C PRO A 9 15.99 3.24 8.80
N ILE A 10 16.73 2.95 7.72
CA ILE A 10 16.17 2.94 6.36
C ILE A 10 15.06 1.89 6.23
N SER A 11 15.29 0.66 6.73
CA SER A 11 14.30 -0.42 6.68
C SER A 11 13.07 -0.12 7.51
N VAL A 12 13.24 0.50 8.68
CA VAL A 12 12.14 0.94 9.55
C VAL A 12 11.31 2.02 8.86
N VAL A 13 11.94 3.01 8.22
CA VAL A 13 11.23 4.05 7.47
C VAL A 13 10.42 3.43 6.34
N PHE A 14 11.00 2.53 5.54
CA PHE A 14 10.26 1.81 4.50
C PHE A 14 9.13 0.96 5.06
N GLY A 15 9.34 0.27 6.19
CA GLY A 15 8.31 -0.50 6.87
C GLY A 15 7.14 0.36 7.34
N ILE A 16 7.41 1.49 8.00
CA ILE A 16 6.38 2.43 8.47
C ILE A 16 5.60 3.02 7.29
N LEU A 17 6.30 3.47 6.24
CA LEU A 17 5.64 4.01 5.04
C LEU A 17 4.78 2.95 4.35
N SER A 18 5.28 1.71 4.25
CA SER A 18 4.57 0.58 3.66
C SER A 18 3.32 0.22 4.46
N GLY A 19 3.44 0.16 5.79
CA GLY A 19 2.30 -0.04 6.68
C GLY A 19 1.27 1.08 6.48
N ARG A 20 1.69 2.35 6.59
CA ARG A 20 0.78 3.51 6.48
C ARG A 20 0.03 3.56 5.16
N LEU A 21 0.73 3.35 4.04
CA LEU A 21 0.13 3.35 2.70
C LEU A 21 -0.65 2.06 2.40
N GLY A 22 -0.37 0.96 3.10
CA GLY A 22 -1.07 -0.32 2.95
C GLY A 22 -2.44 -0.38 3.63
N PHE A 23 -2.84 0.61 4.43
CA PHE A 23 -4.14 0.60 5.12
C PHE A 23 -5.32 0.44 4.16
N GLY A 24 -5.27 1.09 2.99
CA GLY A 24 -6.31 0.99 1.95
C GLY A 24 -6.41 -0.38 1.27
N ILE A 25 -5.44 -1.27 1.50
CA ILE A 25 -5.48 -2.68 1.09
C ILE A 25 -6.03 -3.53 2.23
N VAL A 26 -5.54 -3.30 3.46
CA VAL A 26 -5.89 -4.11 4.63
C VAL A 26 -7.39 -4.07 4.89
N GLY A 27 -8.04 -2.89 4.85
CA GLY A 27 -9.49 -2.80 5.04
C GLY A 27 -10.29 -3.71 4.10
N PRO A 28 -10.33 -3.43 2.79
CA PRO A 28 -11.19 -4.15 1.86
C PRO A 28 -10.82 -5.63 1.65
N PHE A 29 -9.58 -6.06 1.88
CA PHE A 29 -9.20 -7.47 1.71
C PHE A 29 -9.19 -8.29 3.01
N VAL A 30 -8.88 -7.69 4.16
CA VAL A 30 -8.81 -8.41 5.44
C VAL A 30 -10.17 -8.45 6.12
N LEU A 31 -10.99 -7.41 5.99
CA LEU A 31 -12.31 -7.38 6.63
C LEU A 31 -13.26 -8.48 6.14
N PRO A 32 -13.37 -8.79 4.82
CA PRO A 32 -14.21 -9.89 4.37
C PRO A 32 -13.70 -11.28 4.82
N LEU A 33 -12.38 -11.44 4.98
CA LEU A 33 -11.79 -12.68 5.51
C LEU A 33 -12.09 -12.90 7.00
N MET A 34 -12.50 -11.85 7.72
CA MET A 34 -12.89 -11.92 9.13
C MET A 34 -14.40 -12.21 9.33
N GLY A 35 -15.18 -12.33 8.24
CA GLY A 35 -16.63 -12.56 8.24
C GLY A 35 -17.46 -11.28 8.12
N GLU A 36 -18.64 -11.36 7.49
CA GLU A 36 -19.57 -10.21 7.28
C GLU A 36 -20.11 -9.64 8.60
N ASP A 37 -20.17 -10.48 9.63
CA ASP A 37 -20.41 -10.10 11.02
C ASP A 37 -19.48 -10.97 11.88
N PRO A 38 -18.28 -10.50 12.20
CA PRO A 38 -17.45 -11.20 13.14
C PRO A 38 -18.18 -11.10 14.49
N GLN A 39 -18.84 -12.17 14.95
CA GLN A 39 -19.64 -12.14 16.20
C GLN A 39 -18.83 -11.60 17.41
N TRP A 40 -17.50 -11.72 17.36
CA TRP A 40 -16.57 -11.12 18.32
C TRP A 40 -16.55 -9.57 18.31
N THR A 41 -17.00 -8.89 17.26
CA THR A 41 -17.15 -7.42 17.21
C THR A 41 -18.43 -6.93 17.87
N ALA A 42 -19.49 -7.74 17.86
CA ALA A 42 -20.74 -7.44 18.58
C ALA A 42 -20.59 -7.65 20.10
N ASP A 43 -19.76 -8.61 20.52
CA ASP A 43 -19.49 -8.92 21.93
C ASP A 43 -18.31 -8.13 22.54
N MET A 44 -17.56 -7.37 21.73
CA MET A 44 -16.49 -6.50 22.23
C MET A 44 -17.06 -5.15 22.72
N PRO A 45 -16.79 -4.73 23.97
CA PRO A 45 -17.15 -3.39 24.40
C PRO A 45 -16.39 -2.36 23.52
N GLY A 46 -17.13 -1.65 22.67
CA GLY A 46 -16.58 -0.68 21.72
C GLY A 46 -16.48 -1.12 20.25
N GLY A 47 -16.95 -2.32 19.85
CA GLY A 47 -17.15 -2.78 18.45
C GLY A 47 -16.24 -2.16 17.36
N TYR A 48 -16.66 -1.03 16.78
CA TYR A 48 -15.89 -0.27 15.77
C TYR A 48 -14.46 0.09 16.22
N GLN A 49 -14.26 0.44 17.49
CA GLN A 49 -12.94 0.70 18.06
C GLN A 49 -12.07 -0.57 18.08
N GLY A 50 -12.65 -1.73 18.40
CA GLY A 50 -11.94 -3.02 18.37
C GLY A 50 -11.47 -3.39 16.96
N MET A 51 -12.33 -3.16 15.97
CA MET A 51 -12.01 -3.36 14.55
C MET A 51 -10.89 -2.43 14.07
N LEU A 52 -10.91 -1.15 14.47
CA LEU A 52 -9.83 -0.20 14.18
C LEU A 52 -8.51 -0.61 14.84
N VAL A 53 -8.55 -1.05 16.10
CA VAL A 53 -7.36 -1.54 16.81
C VAL A 53 -6.76 -2.74 16.09
N LEU A 54 -7.59 -3.69 15.65
CA LEU A 54 -7.12 -4.87 14.92
C LEU A 54 -6.50 -4.49 13.57
N ALA A 55 -7.10 -3.56 12.83
CA ALA A 55 -6.52 -3.05 11.58
C ALA A 55 -5.15 -2.39 11.82
N VAL A 56 -5.00 -1.62 12.89
CA VAL A 56 -3.72 -1.01 13.29
C VAL A 56 -2.69 -2.07 13.68
N ILE A 57 -3.09 -3.13 14.39
CA ILE A 57 -2.19 -4.24 14.75
C ILE A 57 -1.70 -4.96 13.48
N VAL A 58 -2.59 -5.30 12.55
CA VAL A 58 -2.23 -5.92 11.27
C VAL A 58 -1.27 -5.03 10.48
N GLN A 59 -1.51 -3.73 10.48
CA GLN A 59 -0.66 -2.74 9.81
C GLN A 59 0.73 -2.64 10.44
N LEU A 60 0.82 -2.67 11.77
CA LEU A 60 2.08 -2.72 12.52
C LEU A 60 2.85 -4.00 12.22
N LEU A 61 2.18 -5.15 12.21
CA LEU A 61 2.79 -6.43 11.86
C LEU A 61 3.35 -6.41 10.43
N LEU A 62 2.59 -5.89 9.47
CA LEU A 62 3.06 -5.73 8.08
C LEU A 62 4.31 -4.84 8.02
N ALA A 63 4.30 -3.70 8.72
CA ALA A 63 5.43 -2.79 8.78
C ALA A 63 6.69 -3.47 9.36
N ILE A 64 6.53 -4.24 10.43
CA ILE A 64 7.62 -5.01 11.07
C ILE A 64 8.16 -6.06 10.10
N VAL A 65 7.29 -6.84 9.45
CA VAL A 65 7.69 -7.89 8.50
C VAL A 65 8.51 -7.28 7.35
N ILE A 66 8.04 -6.18 6.76
CA ILE A 66 8.74 -5.48 5.67
C ILE A 66 10.09 -4.94 6.18
N ALA A 67 10.11 -4.28 7.35
CA ALA A 67 11.34 -3.74 7.91
C ALA A 67 12.38 -4.85 8.19
N VAL A 68 11.96 -5.98 8.76
CA VAL A 68 12.85 -7.12 9.02
C VAL A 68 13.35 -7.74 7.72
N PHE A 69 12.49 -7.86 6.71
CA PHE A 69 12.87 -8.43 5.41
C PHE A 69 13.89 -7.54 4.68
N LEU A 70 13.68 -6.22 4.69
CA LEU A 70 14.62 -5.26 4.12
C LEU A 70 15.95 -5.18 4.89
N ALA A 71 15.90 -5.29 6.22
CA ALA A 71 17.10 -5.22 7.07
C ALA A 71 18.08 -6.38 6.81
N ARG A 72 17.60 -7.52 6.28
CA ARG A 72 18.45 -8.65 5.86
C ARG A 72 19.26 -8.36 4.59
N ILE A 73 18.98 -7.29 3.85
CA ILE A 73 19.68 -6.95 2.62
C ILE A 73 20.99 -6.22 2.95
N GLU A 74 22.11 -6.86 2.65
CA GLU A 74 23.42 -6.29 3.02
C GLU A 74 23.83 -5.08 2.17
N ASN A 75 23.46 -5.05 0.90
CA ASN A 75 23.82 -3.94 0.04
C ASN A 75 22.79 -2.81 0.18
N ILE A 76 23.19 -1.65 0.72
CA ILE A 76 22.31 -0.49 0.94
C ILE A 76 21.59 -0.07 -0.35
N LYS A 77 22.27 -0.13 -1.51
CA LYS A 77 21.64 0.20 -2.80
C LYS A 77 20.53 -0.79 -3.16
N ARG A 78 20.72 -2.08 -2.88
CA ARG A 78 19.66 -3.09 -3.09
C ARG A 78 18.54 -2.93 -2.08
N LEU A 79 18.83 -2.56 -0.84
CA LEU A 79 17.84 -2.31 0.20
C LEU A 79 16.89 -1.18 -0.21
N ILE A 80 17.43 -0.03 -0.62
CA ILE A 80 16.63 1.11 -1.11
C ILE A 80 15.86 0.70 -2.37
N GLY A 81 16.50 -0.03 -3.28
CA GLY A 81 15.85 -0.51 -4.51
C GLY A 81 14.62 -1.39 -4.24
N TRP A 82 14.74 -2.36 -3.33
CA TRP A 82 13.64 -3.21 -2.89
C TRP A 82 12.58 -2.44 -2.11
N GLY A 83 12.98 -1.50 -1.24
CA GLY A 83 12.04 -0.63 -0.53
C GLY A 83 11.18 0.21 -1.47
N CYS A 84 11.77 0.79 -2.50
CA CYS A 84 11.03 1.52 -3.53
C CYS A 84 10.07 0.61 -4.30
N ILE A 85 10.48 -0.60 -4.67
CA ILE A 85 9.59 -1.56 -5.35
C ILE A 85 8.42 -1.96 -4.47
N VAL A 86 8.67 -2.30 -3.20
CA VAL A 86 7.62 -2.68 -2.24
C VAL A 86 6.63 -1.53 -2.05
N LEU A 87 7.11 -0.31 -1.83
CA LEU A 87 6.24 0.87 -1.72
C LEU A 87 5.44 1.12 -3.00
N GLY A 88 6.07 1.04 -4.17
CA GLY A 88 5.38 1.19 -5.45
C GLY A 88 4.30 0.13 -5.66
N THR A 89 4.59 -1.11 -5.29
CA THR A 89 3.64 -2.23 -5.33
C THR A 89 2.44 -1.96 -4.43
N ILE A 90 2.67 -1.49 -3.20
CA ILE A 90 1.62 -1.15 -2.24
C ILE A 90 0.73 -0.01 -2.76
N LEU A 91 1.32 1.03 -3.35
CA LEU A 91 0.55 2.13 -3.93
C LEU A 91 -0.36 1.65 -5.07
N LEU A 92 0.18 0.84 -5.99
CA LEU A 92 -0.61 0.29 -7.10
C LEU A 92 -1.70 -0.66 -6.60
N LEU A 93 -1.41 -1.51 -5.62
CA LEU A 93 -2.39 -2.39 -4.99
C LEU A 93 -3.49 -1.61 -4.29
N ASN A 94 -3.18 -0.47 -3.67
CA ASN A 94 -4.18 0.37 -3.01
C ASN A 94 -5.16 0.99 -4.03
N VAL A 95 -4.63 1.48 -5.15
CA VAL A 95 -5.47 1.96 -6.27
C VAL A 95 -6.32 0.83 -6.85
N LEU A 96 -5.71 -0.33 -7.10
CA LEU A 96 -6.40 -1.50 -7.65
C LEU A 96 -7.48 -2.01 -6.70
N SER A 97 -7.18 -2.06 -5.40
CA SER A 97 -8.11 -2.41 -4.33
C SER A 97 -9.34 -1.52 -4.39
N THR A 98 -9.15 -0.20 -4.32
CA THR A 98 -10.26 0.74 -4.31
C THR A 98 -11.07 0.67 -5.61
N ALA A 99 -10.43 0.42 -6.76
CA ALA A 99 -11.11 0.20 -8.02
C ALA A 99 -11.99 -1.06 -8.00
N LEU A 100 -11.46 -2.19 -7.53
CA LEU A 100 -12.18 -3.47 -7.47
C LEU A 100 -13.38 -3.43 -6.51
N PHE A 101 -13.25 -2.75 -5.38
CA PHE A 101 -14.29 -2.68 -4.34
C PHE A 101 -15.23 -1.48 -4.47
N SER A 102 -15.07 -0.65 -5.51
CA SER A 102 -15.92 0.52 -5.76
C SER A 102 -17.36 0.19 -6.16
N GLY A 103 -17.61 -1.04 -6.62
CA GLY A 103 -18.94 -1.48 -7.09
C GLY A 103 -19.40 -0.84 -8.41
N LEU A 104 -18.54 -0.06 -9.08
CA LEU A 104 -18.85 0.64 -10.33
C LEU A 104 -18.33 -0.15 -11.54
N SER A 105 -19.10 -0.16 -12.63
CA SER A 105 -18.62 -0.77 -13.88
C SER A 105 -17.63 0.16 -14.59
N LEU A 106 -16.62 -0.42 -15.25
CA LEU A 106 -15.66 0.34 -16.05
C LEU A 106 -16.35 1.11 -17.21
N GLN A 107 -17.50 0.64 -17.69
CA GLN A 107 -18.27 1.31 -18.74
C GLN A 107 -18.92 2.59 -18.23
N ASP A 108 -19.54 2.56 -17.04
CA ASP A 108 -20.11 3.75 -16.40
C ASP A 108 -19.03 4.81 -16.14
N LEU A 109 -17.80 4.36 -15.93
CA LEU A 109 -16.62 5.19 -15.71
C LEU A 109 -15.89 5.59 -16.98
N VAL A 110 -16.31 5.21 -18.19
CA VAL A 110 -15.69 5.66 -19.45
C VAL A 110 -16.63 6.59 -20.23
N GLU A 111 -17.94 6.38 -20.13
CA GLU A 111 -18.94 7.20 -20.81
C GLU A 111 -19.26 8.48 -20.05
N ALA A 112 -18.94 9.63 -20.63
CA ALA A 112 -19.19 10.94 -20.01
C ALA A 112 -20.69 11.21 -19.75
N ASP A 113 -21.58 10.72 -20.62
CA ASP A 113 -23.03 10.90 -20.48
C ASP A 113 -23.61 10.09 -19.30
N THR A 114 -23.05 8.89 -19.05
CA THR A 114 -23.42 8.02 -17.94
C THR A 114 -22.88 8.54 -16.61
N ARG A 115 -21.67 9.12 -16.60
CA ARG A 115 -21.11 9.80 -15.42
C ARG A 115 -21.94 11.02 -15.01
N ALA A 116 -22.36 11.85 -15.98
CA ALA A 116 -23.12 13.07 -15.70
C ALA A 116 -24.51 12.79 -15.08
N LYS A 117 -25.04 11.57 -15.27
CA LYS A 117 -26.33 11.12 -14.73
C LYS A 117 -26.21 10.34 -13.42
N ASN A 118 -24.99 9.97 -13.01
CA ASN A 118 -24.74 9.16 -11.83
C ASN A 118 -23.72 9.84 -10.90
N ASP A 119 -24.21 10.39 -9.79
CA ASP A 119 -23.39 11.09 -8.78
C ASP A 119 -22.24 10.22 -8.25
N ALA A 120 -22.46 8.90 -8.12
CA ALA A 120 -21.44 7.96 -7.65
C ALA A 120 -20.31 7.78 -8.68
N ALA A 121 -20.65 7.69 -9.97
CA ALA A 121 -19.66 7.59 -11.05
C ALA A 121 -18.84 8.89 -11.19
N THR A 122 -19.48 10.04 -10.99
CA THR A 122 -18.79 11.34 -10.97
C THR A 122 -17.85 11.47 -9.76
N ALA A 123 -18.29 11.09 -8.55
CA ALA A 123 -17.45 11.10 -7.35
C ALA A 123 -16.23 10.18 -7.49
N PHE A 124 -16.42 8.97 -8.04
CA PHE A 124 -15.31 8.05 -8.27
C PHE A 124 -14.34 8.57 -9.33
N TRP A 125 -14.83 9.24 -10.39
CA TRP A 125 -13.96 9.89 -11.37
C TRP A 125 -13.08 10.99 -10.75
N PHE A 126 -13.63 11.81 -9.84
CA PHE A 126 -12.83 12.77 -9.09
C PHE A 126 -11.80 12.08 -8.20
N TRP A 127 -12.15 10.98 -7.55
CA TRP A 127 -11.19 10.17 -6.81
C TRP A 127 -10.05 9.64 -7.71
N VAL A 128 -10.37 9.19 -8.94
CA VAL A 128 -9.35 8.75 -9.90
C VAL A 128 -8.36 9.86 -10.21
N ILE A 129 -8.84 11.07 -10.48
CA ILE A 129 -7.98 12.20 -10.82
C ILE A 129 -7.19 12.70 -9.60
N ALA A 130 -7.88 12.87 -8.47
CA ALA A 130 -7.30 13.49 -7.28
C ALA A 130 -6.38 12.57 -6.49
N MET A 131 -6.65 11.25 -6.48
CA MET A 131 -5.93 10.27 -5.66
C MET A 131 -5.27 9.17 -6.50
N ALA A 132 -6.02 8.50 -7.38
CA ALA A 132 -5.48 7.35 -8.09
C ALA A 132 -4.32 7.74 -9.02
N MET A 133 -4.44 8.81 -9.80
CA MET A 133 -3.39 9.26 -10.71
C MET A 133 -2.07 9.60 -9.99
N PRO A 134 -2.08 10.41 -8.91
CA PRO A 134 -0.88 10.66 -8.11
C PRO A 134 -0.27 9.39 -7.52
N PHE A 135 -1.08 8.44 -7.05
CA PHE A 135 -0.58 7.17 -6.52
C PHE A 135 0.02 6.27 -7.59
N VAL A 136 -0.61 6.17 -8.76
CA VAL A 136 -0.08 5.42 -9.91
C VAL A 136 1.22 6.06 -10.40
N GLY A 137 1.24 7.38 -10.59
CA GLY A 137 2.43 8.12 -11.00
C GLY A 137 3.58 7.95 -10.01
N SER A 138 3.32 8.12 -8.71
CA SER A 138 4.30 7.92 -7.65
C SER A 138 4.79 6.47 -7.60
N GLY A 139 3.89 5.50 -7.75
CA GLY A 139 4.24 4.07 -7.81
C GLY A 139 5.17 3.77 -8.98
N LEU A 140 4.88 4.26 -10.18
CA LEU A 140 5.73 4.09 -11.36
C LEU A 140 7.10 4.72 -11.17
N ILE A 141 7.17 5.94 -10.62
CA ILE A 141 8.45 6.60 -10.30
C ILE A 141 9.26 5.75 -9.32
N LEU A 142 8.62 5.23 -8.28
CA LEU A 142 9.26 4.34 -7.30
C LEU A 142 9.77 3.04 -7.94
N TYR A 143 9.05 2.44 -8.90
CA TYR A 143 9.55 1.30 -9.65
C TYR A 143 10.78 1.64 -10.49
N VAL A 144 10.76 2.77 -11.21
CA VAL A 144 11.90 3.22 -12.02
C VAL A 144 13.12 3.44 -11.12
N VAL A 145 12.97 4.20 -10.04
CA VAL A 145 14.02 4.44 -9.06
C VAL A 145 14.52 3.11 -8.46
N GLY A 146 13.61 2.22 -8.08
CA GLY A 146 13.93 0.91 -7.52
C GLY A 146 14.79 0.06 -8.45
N ILE A 147 14.40 -0.02 -9.73
CA ILE A 147 15.15 -0.76 -10.77
C ILE A 147 16.53 -0.13 -11.00
N LEU A 148 16.64 1.19 -11.05
CA LEU A 148 17.92 1.88 -11.21
C LEU A 148 18.88 1.58 -10.06
N PHE A 149 18.39 1.58 -8.81
CA PHE A 149 19.18 1.24 -7.63
C PHE A 149 19.59 -0.24 -7.60
N LEU A 150 18.71 -1.16 -8.02
CA LEU A 150 19.05 -2.58 -8.16
C LEU A 150 20.13 -2.81 -9.23
N ARG A 151 20.03 -2.12 -10.38
CA ARG A 151 21.04 -2.18 -11.45
C ARG A 151 22.37 -1.60 -11.00
N SER A 152 22.36 -0.47 -10.29
CA SER A 152 23.57 0.15 -9.74
C SER A 152 24.22 -0.71 -8.66
N GLY A 153 23.43 -1.39 -7.82
CA GLY A 153 23.91 -2.31 -6.79
C GLY A 153 24.57 -3.56 -7.36
N ARG A 154 24.15 -4.03 -8.54
CA ARG A 154 24.74 -5.20 -9.23
C ARG A 154 26.11 -4.90 -9.84
N LYS A 155 26.31 -3.67 -10.34
CA LYS A 155 27.59 -3.22 -10.91
C LYS A 155 28.68 -2.92 -9.85
N ALA A 156 28.30 -2.86 -8.58
CA ALA A 156 29.19 -2.53 -7.46
C ALA A 156 29.73 -3.77 -6.72
N GLN A 157 29.41 -4.99 -7.17
CA GLN A 157 30.05 -6.22 -6.71
C GLN A 157 31.19 -6.56 -7.69
N PRO A 158 32.46 -6.54 -7.27
CA PRO A 158 33.56 -7.11 -8.06
C PRO A 158 33.46 -8.64 -8.15
#